data_AF-A0A401PDZ3-F1
#
_entry.id   AF-A0A401PDZ3-F1
#
_cell.length_a   1.000
_cell.length_b   1.000
_cell.length_c   1.000
_cell.angle_alpha   90.00
_cell.angle_beta   90.00
_cell.angle_gamma   90.00
#
_symmetry.space_group_name_H-M   'P 1'
#
loop_
_entity.id
_entity.type
_entity.pdbx_description
1 polymer ?
#
loop_
_entity_poly.entity_id
_entity_poly.type
_entity_poly.pdbx_seq_one_letter_code
_entity_poly.pdbx_strand_id
1 'polypeptide(L)'
;MAVPVSLLLAARSLLLLSLSSAAAVEVKRPQGVSLSNRHFYDEYRPFTCLDGSKTIPFDEVNDDYCDCKDGSDEPGTSACPNGSFHCTNAGHKPQYIPSSRVNDGICDCCDTTDEYNSGASCENTCKEQGRKEKETLQKMAEIAKEGLLFKQQLIEEAKRSRQDKQQALTDLQKKKETWEANVESLKAVKEAVEKPELEAKEIHKKAWDEVQAARKLEKEKAKAAETFKELDDDEDGFVSISEIQTHPELDSDGDGVVSEQEAESVLGGVRQVDVTSFRDAIWAGIQDKYKSEAAVEIPTLPEIPAEEVEDGHSTPHREEWKKDDRDEDDDDGGGEEHDDDGDEDEEEEEGGEEDYKHHVTRKNSDPNIKPWDPLRILLVRRAQ
;
A
#
# COMPACT_ATOMS: atom_id res chain seq x y z
N MET A 1 -17.67 22.17 -76.07
CA MET A 1 -17.48 23.18 -75.01
C MET A 1 -16.11 23.79 -75.23
N ALA A 2 -16.04 24.98 -75.81
CA ALA A 2 -14.78 25.66 -76.13
C ALA A 2 -14.44 26.62 -74.99
N VAL A 3 -13.30 26.41 -74.33
CA VAL A 3 -12.82 27.35 -73.31
C VAL A 3 -12.39 28.62 -74.05
N PRO A 4 -12.91 29.81 -73.68
CA PRO A 4 -12.62 31.03 -74.41
C PRO A 4 -11.12 31.37 -74.31
N VAL A 5 -10.51 31.67 -75.45
CA VAL A 5 -9.08 31.99 -75.61
C VAL A 5 -8.64 33.11 -74.65
N SER A 6 -9.54 34.03 -74.31
CA SER A 6 -9.34 35.10 -73.32
C SER A 6 -9.09 34.59 -71.90
N LEU A 7 -9.66 33.45 -71.51
CA LEU A 7 -9.43 32.82 -70.19
C LEU A 7 -8.04 32.18 -70.10
N LEU A 8 -7.55 31.62 -71.21
CA LEU A 8 -6.21 31.04 -71.32
C LEU A 8 -5.10 32.10 -71.33
N LEU A 9 -5.36 33.27 -71.94
CA LEU A 9 -4.45 34.43 -71.91
C LEU A 9 -4.38 35.07 -70.51
N ALA A 10 -5.52 35.22 -69.84
CA ALA A 10 -5.57 35.73 -68.46
C ALA A 10 -4.85 34.79 -67.47
N ALA A 11 -5.05 33.48 -67.61
CA ALA A 11 -4.34 32.49 -66.79
C ALA A 11 -2.82 32.50 -67.03
N ARG A 12 -2.37 32.75 -68.27
CA ARG A 12 -0.94 32.93 -68.58
C ARG A 12 -0.34 34.22 -68.02
N SER A 13 -1.07 35.33 -68.03
CA SER A 13 -0.62 36.57 -67.38
C SER A 13 -0.55 36.47 -65.86
N LEU A 14 -1.48 35.74 -65.22
CA LEU A 14 -1.43 35.46 -63.77
C LEU A 14 -0.29 34.49 -63.41
N LEU A 15 0.03 33.52 -64.26
CA LEU A 15 1.16 32.60 -64.06
C LEU A 15 2.53 33.26 -64.28
N LEU A 16 2.60 34.35 -65.07
CA LEU A 16 3.81 35.13 -65.29
C LEU A 16 4.08 36.14 -64.16
N LEU A 17 3.04 36.59 -63.42
CA LEU A 17 3.20 37.49 -62.27
C LEU A 17 3.61 36.77 -60.96
N SER A 18 3.40 35.44 -60.87
CA SER A 18 3.82 34.64 -59.69
C SER A 18 5.29 34.21 -59.73
N LEU A 19 6.02 34.46 -60.82
CA LEU A 19 7.49 34.35 -60.91
C LEU A 19 8.19 35.62 -60.40
N SER A 20 7.64 36.27 -59.37
CA SER A 20 8.39 37.26 -58.61
C SER A 20 9.46 36.53 -57.82
N SER A 21 10.66 36.52 -58.37
CA SER A 21 11.86 35.93 -57.78
C SER A 21 11.99 36.39 -56.33
N ALA A 22 11.92 35.45 -55.38
CA ALA A 22 12.38 35.69 -54.02
C ALA A 22 13.90 35.88 -54.07
N ALA A 23 14.34 37.10 -54.38
CA ALA A 23 15.73 37.47 -54.17
C ALA A 23 15.96 37.45 -52.66
N ALA A 24 16.92 36.65 -52.20
CA ALA A 24 17.39 36.74 -50.83
C ALA A 24 17.86 38.18 -50.60
N VAL A 25 17.23 38.89 -49.67
CA VAL A 25 17.68 40.23 -49.27
C VAL A 25 18.94 40.04 -48.45
N GLU A 26 20.09 40.13 -49.12
CA GLU A 26 21.38 40.07 -48.43
C GLU A 26 21.63 41.39 -47.71
N VAL A 27 21.60 41.31 -46.39
CA VAL A 27 21.82 42.41 -45.46
C VAL A 27 23.33 42.66 -45.40
N LYS A 28 23.82 43.63 -46.20
CA LYS A 28 25.25 44.06 -46.20
C LYS A 28 25.79 44.29 -44.79
N ARG A 29 26.93 43.69 -44.46
CA ARG A 29 27.61 43.83 -43.17
C ARG A 29 29.07 43.43 -43.36
N PRO A 30 29.99 43.90 -42.52
CA PRO A 30 31.37 43.42 -42.56
C PRO A 30 31.42 41.91 -42.35
N GLN A 31 32.43 41.28 -42.94
CA GLN A 31 32.69 39.85 -42.80
C GLN A 31 32.83 39.48 -41.31
N GLY A 32 32.29 38.32 -40.93
CA GLY A 32 32.38 37.80 -39.56
C GLY A 32 31.51 38.53 -38.50
N VAL A 33 30.72 39.53 -38.90
CA VAL A 33 29.73 40.19 -38.03
C VAL A 33 28.39 39.47 -38.13
N SER A 34 27.73 39.18 -36.99
CA SER A 34 26.38 38.58 -36.97
C SER A 34 25.26 39.57 -37.37
N LEU A 35 24.08 39.07 -37.75
CA LEU A 35 22.96 39.95 -38.13
C LEU A 35 22.52 40.84 -36.96
N SER A 36 22.56 40.32 -35.74
CA SER A 36 22.25 41.06 -34.51
C SER A 36 23.26 42.18 -34.25
N ASN A 37 24.54 41.97 -34.59
CA ASN A 37 25.60 42.95 -34.33
C ASN A 37 25.82 43.95 -35.48
N ARG A 38 25.16 43.78 -36.63
CA ARG A 38 25.30 44.67 -37.80
C ARG A 38 25.20 46.16 -37.44
N HIS A 39 24.27 46.53 -36.57
CA HIS A 39 24.00 47.93 -36.22
C HIS A 39 25.19 48.67 -35.57
N PHE A 40 26.18 47.95 -35.01
CA PHE A 40 27.41 48.54 -34.49
C PHE A 40 28.41 48.91 -35.57
N TYR A 41 28.27 48.36 -36.78
CA TYR A 41 29.21 48.53 -37.89
C TYR A 41 28.58 49.35 -39.02
N ASP A 42 28.44 50.65 -38.79
CA ASP A 42 27.96 51.61 -39.79
C ASP A 42 29.13 52.21 -40.59
N GLU A 43 29.24 51.84 -41.86
CA GLU A 43 30.30 52.28 -42.79
C GLU A 43 30.42 53.81 -42.91
N TYR A 44 29.38 54.58 -42.59
CA TYR A 44 29.36 56.03 -42.72
C TYR A 44 29.82 56.79 -41.46
N ARG A 45 30.18 56.08 -40.39
CA ARG A 45 30.57 56.65 -39.10
C ARG A 45 31.87 56.01 -38.61
N PRO A 46 32.67 56.73 -37.80
CA PRO A 46 33.81 56.11 -37.13
C PRO A 46 33.30 54.99 -36.21
N PHE A 47 34.01 53.86 -36.21
CA PHE A 47 33.70 52.71 -35.40
C PHE A 47 34.18 52.95 -33.96
N THR A 48 33.35 52.61 -32.99
CA THR A 48 33.75 52.62 -31.57
C THR A 48 33.80 51.19 -31.11
N CYS A 49 34.94 50.78 -30.54
CA CYS A 49 35.10 49.43 -29.98
C CYS A 49 33.92 49.11 -29.06
N LEU A 50 33.45 47.86 -29.07
CA LEU A 50 32.23 47.49 -28.34
C LEU A 50 32.40 47.61 -26.81
N ASP A 51 33.65 47.53 -26.32
CA ASP A 51 34.04 47.84 -24.94
C ASP A 51 34.09 49.35 -24.61
N GLY A 52 33.90 50.21 -25.60
CA GLY A 52 33.96 51.67 -25.46
C GLY A 52 35.36 52.25 -25.26
N SER A 53 36.42 51.46 -25.47
CA SER A 53 37.79 51.86 -25.13
C SER A 53 38.39 52.89 -26.09
N LYS A 54 38.08 52.80 -27.39
CA LYS A 54 38.66 53.63 -28.46
C LYS A 54 37.64 53.81 -29.59
N THR A 55 37.74 54.92 -30.29
CA THR A 55 37.02 55.18 -31.55
C THR A 55 38.04 55.30 -32.67
N ILE A 56 37.83 54.53 -33.73
CA ILE A 56 38.72 54.40 -34.89
C ILE A 56 37.96 54.76 -36.20
N PRO A 57 38.66 55.20 -37.25
CA PRO A 57 38.10 55.24 -38.61
C PRO A 57 37.51 53.89 -39.01
N PHE A 58 36.43 53.86 -39.80
CA PHE A 58 35.83 52.60 -40.24
C PHE A 58 36.75 51.80 -41.18
N ASP A 59 37.71 52.46 -41.83
CA ASP A 59 38.71 51.80 -42.67
C ASP A 59 39.70 50.93 -41.86
N GLU A 60 39.76 51.11 -40.53
CA GLU A 60 40.52 50.27 -39.58
C GLU A 60 39.68 49.06 -39.08
N VAL A 61 38.50 48.80 -39.68
CA VAL A 61 37.69 47.60 -39.38
C VAL A 61 37.99 46.52 -40.42
N ASN A 62 38.41 45.34 -39.97
CA ASN A 62 38.90 44.23 -40.81
C ASN A 62 40.11 44.63 -41.67
N ASP A 63 41.04 45.39 -41.11
CA ASP A 63 42.25 45.83 -41.79
C ASP A 63 43.48 44.92 -41.52
N ASP A 64 43.25 43.80 -40.83
CA ASP A 64 44.27 42.81 -40.42
C ASP A 64 45.24 43.36 -39.35
N TYR A 65 44.79 44.38 -38.59
CA TYR A 65 45.50 44.92 -37.43
C TYR A 65 44.56 45.04 -36.22
N CYS A 66 45.08 44.74 -35.01
CA CYS A 66 44.27 44.73 -33.80
C CYS A 66 44.40 46.07 -33.03
N ASP A 67 43.43 46.95 -33.20
CA ASP A 67 43.26 48.26 -32.57
C ASP A 67 42.39 48.24 -31.30
N CYS A 68 41.36 47.39 -31.25
CA CYS A 68 40.49 47.28 -30.08
C CYS A 68 40.94 46.18 -29.12
N LYS A 69 40.87 46.46 -27.81
CA LYS A 69 41.23 45.47 -26.78
C LYS A 69 40.28 44.30 -26.71
N ASP A 70 39.03 44.48 -27.11
CA ASP A 70 38.01 43.43 -27.17
C ASP A 70 38.00 42.68 -28.52
N GLY A 71 38.83 43.11 -29.49
CA GLY A 71 38.92 42.54 -30.84
C GLY A 71 37.68 42.79 -31.71
N SER A 72 36.86 43.79 -31.37
CA SER A 72 35.63 44.10 -32.09
C SER A 72 35.83 44.79 -33.44
N ASP A 73 36.99 45.36 -33.68
CA ASP A 73 37.46 45.90 -34.94
C ASP A 73 37.78 44.83 -35.99
N GLU A 74 38.16 43.63 -35.56
CA GLU A 74 38.59 42.53 -36.45
C GLU A 74 37.63 41.31 -36.42
N PRO A 75 36.32 41.47 -36.71
CA PRO A 75 35.37 40.34 -36.69
C PRO A 75 35.59 39.36 -37.86
N GLY A 76 36.24 39.78 -38.94
CA GLY A 76 36.42 39.08 -40.21
C GLY A 76 37.84 38.61 -40.49
N THR A 77 38.80 38.87 -39.60
CA THR A 77 40.22 38.51 -39.75
C THR A 77 40.72 37.73 -38.52
N SER A 78 41.99 37.32 -38.55
CA SER A 78 42.66 36.64 -37.44
C SER A 78 43.60 37.55 -36.62
N ALA A 79 43.55 38.86 -36.84
CA ALA A 79 44.48 39.82 -36.24
C ALA A 79 44.34 39.97 -34.72
N CYS A 80 43.13 39.84 -34.17
CA CYS A 80 42.89 39.96 -32.73
C CYS A 80 42.87 38.59 -32.01
N PRO A 81 43.64 38.39 -30.93
CA PRO A 81 43.76 37.10 -30.23
C PRO A 81 42.50 36.69 -29.46
N ASN A 82 41.66 37.65 -29.10
CA ASN A 82 40.38 37.46 -28.40
C ASN A 82 39.17 37.77 -29.29
N GLY A 83 39.38 37.92 -30.60
CA GLY A 83 38.30 38.11 -31.56
C GLY A 83 37.47 36.84 -31.77
N SER A 84 36.28 37.04 -32.32
CA SER A 84 35.38 35.95 -32.71
C SER A 84 34.80 36.22 -34.09
N PHE A 85 34.82 35.20 -34.95
CA PHE A 85 34.27 35.24 -36.29
C PHE A 85 32.91 34.54 -36.33
N HIS A 86 31.91 35.18 -36.93
CA HIS A 86 30.57 34.62 -37.10
C HIS A 86 30.40 33.89 -38.44
N CYS A 87 30.35 32.57 -38.40
CA CYS A 87 29.86 31.74 -39.49
C CYS A 87 28.34 31.94 -39.65
N THR A 88 27.88 32.32 -40.84
CA THR A 88 26.44 32.50 -41.09
C THR A 88 25.74 31.17 -41.22
N ASN A 89 26.44 30.17 -41.77
CA ASN A 89 25.99 28.81 -41.94
C ASN A 89 24.59 28.73 -42.54
N ALA A 90 24.36 29.45 -43.65
CA ALA A 90 23.04 29.55 -44.26
C ALA A 90 22.47 28.16 -44.61
N GLY A 91 21.29 27.84 -44.07
CA GLY A 91 20.69 26.51 -44.18
C GLY A 91 21.04 25.55 -43.04
N HIS A 92 21.85 25.98 -42.08
CA HIS A 92 22.19 25.31 -40.83
C HIS A 92 22.18 26.32 -39.65
N LYS A 93 22.83 25.99 -38.53
CA LYS A 93 22.90 26.86 -37.36
C LYS A 93 24.09 27.81 -37.43
N PRO A 94 23.90 29.12 -37.18
CA PRO A 94 25.02 30.05 -37.10
C PRO A 94 25.93 29.67 -35.93
N GLN A 95 27.22 29.95 -36.07
CA GLN A 95 28.22 29.58 -35.09
C GLN A 95 29.30 30.65 -35.01
N TYR A 96 29.84 30.86 -33.82
CA TYR A 96 31.06 31.65 -33.64
C TYR A 96 32.27 30.73 -33.52
N ILE A 97 33.34 31.10 -34.20
CA ILE A 97 34.65 30.48 -34.08
C ILE A 97 35.67 31.51 -33.57
N PRO A 98 36.76 31.10 -32.92
CA PRO A 98 37.83 32.02 -32.54
C PRO A 98 38.46 32.66 -33.79
N SER A 99 38.81 33.95 -33.73
CA SER A 99 39.48 34.65 -34.85
C SER A 99 40.77 33.96 -35.30
N SER A 100 41.46 33.23 -34.42
CA SER A 100 42.65 32.45 -34.77
C SER A 100 42.42 31.36 -35.82
N ARG A 101 41.17 30.99 -36.09
CA ARG A 101 40.78 29.99 -37.10
C ARG A 101 40.34 30.60 -38.42
N VAL A 102 40.47 31.92 -38.57
CA VAL A 102 40.18 32.60 -39.83
C VAL A 102 41.43 32.55 -40.70
N ASN A 103 41.30 31.95 -41.89
CA ASN A 103 42.38 31.71 -42.84
C ASN A 103 43.55 30.88 -42.29
N ASP A 104 43.29 29.91 -41.41
CA ASP A 104 44.33 29.04 -40.84
C ASP A 104 44.60 27.77 -41.68
N GLY A 105 43.83 27.59 -42.75
CA GLY A 105 43.89 26.45 -43.66
C GLY A 105 42.93 25.30 -43.30
N ILE A 106 42.11 25.46 -42.25
CA ILE A 106 41.17 24.46 -41.75
C ILE A 106 39.74 24.97 -41.96
N CYS A 107 38.86 24.12 -42.49
CA CYS A 107 37.46 24.47 -42.70
C CYS A 107 36.65 24.22 -41.42
N ASP A 108 36.47 25.24 -40.58
CA ASP A 108 35.65 25.21 -39.36
C ASP A 108 34.19 25.55 -39.63
N CYS A 109 33.91 26.57 -40.46
CA CYS A 109 32.54 26.93 -40.82
C CYS A 109 32.01 25.97 -41.91
N CYS A 110 30.76 25.49 -41.77
CA CYS A 110 30.16 24.65 -42.81
C CYS A 110 29.90 25.43 -44.11
N ASP A 111 29.84 26.77 -44.04
CA ASP A 111 29.64 27.65 -45.19
C ASP A 111 30.94 28.13 -45.82
N THR A 112 32.09 27.70 -45.28
CA THR A 112 33.45 27.98 -45.76
C THR A 112 33.82 29.47 -45.73
N THR A 113 33.12 30.28 -44.94
CA THR A 113 33.34 31.73 -44.92
C THR A 113 34.58 32.15 -44.12
N ASP A 114 35.09 31.26 -43.29
CA ASP A 114 36.33 31.37 -42.52
C ASP A 114 37.60 31.32 -43.39
N GLU A 115 37.59 30.51 -44.45
CA GLU A 115 38.75 30.23 -45.29
C GLU A 115 38.67 30.94 -46.65
N TYR A 116 38.57 32.27 -46.64
CA TYR A 116 38.40 33.08 -47.85
C TYR A 116 39.71 33.45 -48.56
N ASN A 117 40.85 33.38 -47.87
CA ASN A 117 42.17 33.80 -48.38
C ASN A 117 43.35 32.89 -47.95
N SER A 118 43.08 31.70 -47.40
CA SER A 118 44.15 30.75 -47.00
C SER A 118 44.64 29.84 -48.14
N GLY A 119 43.89 29.73 -49.24
CA GLY A 119 44.14 28.77 -50.30
C GLY A 119 43.63 27.35 -50.02
N ALA A 120 42.93 27.13 -48.90
CA ALA A 120 42.25 25.88 -48.61
C ALA A 120 41.07 25.64 -49.56
N SER A 121 40.82 24.38 -49.92
CA SER A 121 39.68 23.97 -50.76
C SER A 121 38.55 23.43 -49.90
N CYS A 122 37.74 24.34 -49.35
CA CYS A 122 36.60 24.00 -48.51
C CYS A 122 35.30 23.79 -49.34
N GLU A 123 34.43 22.90 -48.88
CA GLU A 123 33.12 22.64 -49.49
C GLU A 123 31.97 23.06 -48.58
N ASN A 124 30.97 23.74 -49.12
CA ASN A 124 29.80 24.15 -48.35
C ASN A 124 28.89 22.95 -48.05
N THR A 125 28.82 22.54 -46.79
CA THR A 125 28.04 21.37 -46.33
C THR A 125 26.82 21.75 -45.48
N CYS A 126 26.55 23.03 -45.26
CA CYS A 126 25.50 23.50 -44.34
C CYS A 126 24.12 22.93 -44.67
N LYS A 127 23.74 22.92 -45.95
CA LYS A 127 22.40 22.46 -46.35
C LYS A 127 22.14 20.99 -45.99
N GLU A 128 23.15 20.13 -46.18
CA GLU A 128 23.05 18.72 -45.86
C GLU A 128 23.08 18.48 -44.34
N GLN A 129 23.94 19.20 -43.62
CA GLN A 129 23.99 19.16 -42.15
C GLN A 129 22.67 19.63 -41.53
N GLY A 130 22.12 20.76 -42.01
CA GLY A 130 20.84 21.29 -41.55
C GLY A 130 19.66 20.40 -41.87
N ARG A 131 19.63 19.75 -43.05
CA ARG A 131 18.60 18.74 -43.36
C ARG A 131 18.66 17.59 -42.36
N LYS A 132 19.85 17.05 -42.12
CA LYS A 132 20.05 15.93 -41.18
C LYS A 132 19.63 16.30 -39.76
N GLU A 133 20.07 17.45 -39.25
CA GLU A 133 19.70 17.92 -37.90
C GLU A 133 18.19 18.12 -37.77
N LYS A 134 17.54 18.72 -38.78
CA LYS A 134 16.08 18.89 -38.82
C LYS A 134 15.35 17.55 -38.79
N GLU A 135 15.76 16.59 -39.61
CA GLU A 135 15.17 15.24 -39.61
C GLU A 135 15.34 14.55 -38.25
N THR A 136 16.49 14.70 -37.59
CA THR A 136 16.68 14.13 -36.24
C THR A 136 15.80 14.80 -35.19
N LEU A 137 15.68 16.12 -35.20
CA LEU A 137 14.84 16.87 -34.28
C LEU A 137 13.35 16.57 -34.49
N GLN A 138 12.91 16.38 -35.74
CA GLN A 138 11.54 15.98 -36.05
C GLN A 138 11.21 14.60 -35.46
N LYS A 139 12.09 13.62 -35.64
CA LYS A 139 11.91 12.29 -35.04
C LYS A 139 11.86 12.34 -33.52
N MET A 140 12.75 13.13 -32.89
CA MET A 140 12.74 13.31 -31.44
C MET A 140 11.45 14.00 -30.96
N ALA A 141 10.95 14.99 -31.70
CA ALA A 141 9.70 15.68 -31.38
C ALA A 141 8.48 14.76 -31.50
N GLU A 142 8.45 13.86 -32.49
CA GLU A 142 7.38 12.85 -32.63
C GLU A 142 7.38 11.88 -31.45
N ILE A 143 8.55 11.34 -31.09
CA ILE A 143 8.70 10.46 -29.92
C ILE A 143 8.30 11.19 -28.63
N ALA A 144 8.73 12.44 -28.46
CA ALA A 144 8.39 13.24 -27.29
C ALA A 144 6.87 13.51 -27.21
N LYS A 145 6.22 13.75 -28.35
CA LYS A 145 4.77 13.93 -28.42
C LYS A 145 4.01 12.66 -28.04
N GLU A 146 4.42 11.50 -28.57
CA GLU A 146 3.85 10.21 -28.19
C GLU A 146 4.05 9.92 -26.70
N GLY A 147 5.25 10.18 -26.17
CA GLY A 147 5.56 10.04 -24.75
C GLY A 147 4.72 10.96 -23.86
N LEU A 148 4.48 12.20 -24.29
CA LEU A 148 3.64 13.15 -23.56
C LEU A 148 2.17 12.69 -23.51
N LEU A 149 1.62 12.22 -24.63
CA LEU A 149 0.25 11.71 -24.70
C LEU A 149 0.07 10.51 -23.76
N PHE A 150 1.04 9.59 -23.76
CA PHE A 150 1.00 8.43 -22.86
C PHE A 150 1.14 8.84 -21.39
N LYS A 151 2.02 9.80 -21.07
CA LYS A 151 2.14 10.36 -19.72
C LYS A 151 0.81 10.95 -19.24
N GLN A 152 0.10 11.69 -20.09
CA GLN A 152 -1.22 12.24 -19.74
C GLN A 152 -2.25 11.15 -19.44
N GLN A 153 -2.27 10.06 -20.21
CA GLN A 153 -3.17 8.92 -19.94
C GLN A 153 -2.87 8.28 -18.58
N LEU A 154 -1.60 8.06 -18.26
CA LEU A 154 -1.19 7.49 -16.97
C LEU A 154 -1.55 8.40 -15.80
N ILE A 155 -1.43 9.72 -15.95
CA ILE A 155 -1.82 10.69 -14.92
C ILE A 155 -3.31 10.60 -14.64
N GLU A 156 -4.16 10.55 -15.69
CA GLU A 156 -5.60 10.46 -15.51
C GLU A 156 -6.03 9.10 -14.93
N GLU A 157 -5.39 8.00 -15.34
CA GLU A 157 -5.63 6.69 -14.74
C GLU A 157 -5.22 6.65 -13.26
N ALA A 158 -4.07 7.22 -12.90
CA ALA A 158 -3.61 7.30 -11.52
C ALA A 158 -4.55 8.14 -10.66
N LYS A 159 -5.03 9.30 -11.17
CA LYS A 159 -6.03 10.13 -10.49
C LYS A 159 -7.31 9.35 -10.23
N ARG A 160 -7.84 8.66 -11.25
CA ARG A 160 -9.05 7.84 -11.12
C ARG A 160 -8.86 6.71 -10.11
N SER A 161 -7.76 5.96 -10.21
CA SER A 161 -7.46 4.88 -9.27
C SER A 161 -7.37 5.36 -7.82
N ARG A 162 -6.75 6.53 -7.59
CA ARG A 162 -6.69 7.16 -6.27
C ARG A 162 -8.09 7.54 -5.78
N GLN A 163 -8.92 8.13 -6.63
CA GLN A 163 -10.30 8.47 -6.27
C GLN A 163 -11.13 7.22 -5.92
N ASP A 164 -11.04 6.17 -6.74
CA ASP A 164 -11.76 4.91 -6.51
C ASP A 164 -11.31 4.24 -5.19
N LYS A 165 -10.00 4.23 -4.90
CA LYS A 165 -9.47 3.73 -3.62
C LYS A 165 -9.91 4.59 -2.43
N GLN A 166 -9.92 5.92 -2.57
CA GLN A 166 -10.39 6.82 -1.52
C GLN A 166 -11.87 6.56 -1.20
N GLN A 167 -12.71 6.39 -2.22
CA GLN A 167 -14.12 6.05 -2.04
C GLN A 167 -14.27 4.68 -1.35
N ALA A 168 -13.57 3.65 -1.83
CA ALA A 168 -13.60 2.32 -1.23
C ALA A 168 -13.18 2.34 0.25
N LEU A 169 -12.17 3.13 0.60
CA LEU A 169 -11.71 3.33 1.97
C LEU A 169 -12.82 3.95 2.84
N THR A 170 -13.48 5.00 2.35
CA THR A 170 -14.59 5.63 3.08
C THR A 170 -15.78 4.68 3.27
N ASP A 171 -16.08 3.85 2.28
CA ASP A 171 -17.16 2.86 2.37
C ASP A 171 -16.82 1.72 3.35
N LEU A 172 -15.56 1.27 3.35
CA LEU A 172 -15.07 0.29 4.33
C LEU A 172 -15.09 0.84 5.75
N GLN A 173 -14.72 2.11 5.96
CA GLN A 173 -14.82 2.78 7.26
C GLN A 173 -16.27 2.81 7.76
N LYS A 174 -17.24 3.22 6.91
CA LYS A 174 -18.66 3.20 7.28
C LYS A 174 -19.17 1.80 7.60
N LYS A 175 -18.75 0.80 6.82
CA LYS A 175 -19.09 -0.61 7.10
C LYS A 175 -18.51 -1.05 8.45
N LYS A 176 -17.26 -0.70 8.74
CA LYS A 176 -16.62 -0.98 10.03
C LYS A 176 -17.43 -0.38 11.18
N GLU A 177 -17.77 0.91 11.12
CA GLU A 177 -18.59 1.58 12.14
C GLU A 177 -19.95 0.89 12.32
N THR A 178 -20.60 0.51 11.21
CA THR A 178 -21.88 -0.21 11.25
C THR A 178 -21.75 -1.58 11.92
N TRP A 179 -20.70 -2.33 11.58
CA TRP A 179 -20.45 -3.65 12.19
C TRP A 179 -20.08 -3.54 13.66
N GLU A 180 -19.29 -2.54 14.05
CA GLU A 180 -18.96 -2.28 15.44
C GLU A 180 -20.22 -1.96 16.26
N ALA A 181 -21.11 -1.12 15.74
CA ALA A 181 -22.41 -0.84 16.35
C ALA A 181 -23.30 -2.09 16.46
N ASN A 182 -23.31 -2.94 15.42
CA ASN A 182 -24.03 -4.22 15.45
C ASN A 182 -23.45 -5.18 16.49
N VAL A 183 -22.13 -5.28 16.62
CA VAL A 183 -21.48 -6.10 17.64
C VAL A 183 -21.82 -5.61 19.05
N GLU A 184 -21.77 -4.29 19.28
CA GLU A 184 -22.11 -3.71 20.58
C GLU A 184 -23.59 -3.96 20.94
N SER A 185 -24.52 -3.71 20.01
CA SER A 185 -25.94 -3.97 20.23
C SER A 185 -26.26 -5.45 20.46
N LEU A 186 -25.67 -6.36 19.67
CA LEU A 186 -25.84 -7.81 19.86
C LEU A 186 -25.25 -8.28 21.19
N LYS A 187 -24.12 -7.71 21.62
CA LYS A 187 -23.54 -7.99 22.93
C LYS A 187 -24.46 -7.55 24.05
N ALA A 188 -25.07 -6.36 23.96
CA ALA A 188 -26.03 -5.88 24.94
C ALA A 188 -27.28 -6.77 25.01
N VAL A 189 -27.81 -7.21 23.85
CA VAL A 189 -28.94 -8.16 23.80
C VAL A 189 -28.56 -9.49 24.44
N LYS A 190 -27.38 -10.02 24.10
CA LYS A 190 -26.87 -11.27 24.68
C LYS A 190 -26.77 -11.18 26.20
N GLU A 191 -26.12 -10.14 26.73
CA GLU A 191 -25.96 -9.95 28.18
C GLU A 191 -27.30 -9.76 28.89
N ALA A 192 -28.26 -9.06 28.28
CA ALA A 192 -29.60 -8.89 28.82
C ALA A 192 -30.39 -10.21 28.93
N VAL A 193 -30.14 -11.17 28.02
CA VAL A 193 -30.79 -12.49 28.03
C VAL A 193 -30.06 -13.49 28.92
N GLU A 194 -28.71 -13.52 28.90
CA GLU A 194 -27.93 -14.48 29.69
C GLU A 194 -28.02 -14.22 31.19
N LYS A 195 -28.14 -12.95 31.62
CA LYS A 195 -28.19 -12.60 33.04
C LYS A 195 -29.36 -13.28 33.80
N PRO A 196 -30.63 -13.14 33.39
CA PRO A 196 -31.73 -13.82 34.07
C PRO A 196 -31.66 -15.34 33.93
N GLU A 197 -31.15 -15.88 32.82
CA GLU A 197 -30.96 -17.33 32.66
C GLU A 197 -29.94 -17.87 33.67
N LEU A 198 -28.82 -17.19 33.87
CA LEU A 198 -27.80 -17.55 34.85
C LEU A 198 -28.34 -17.45 36.28
N GLU A 199 -29.05 -16.37 36.62
CA GLU A 199 -29.68 -16.21 37.94
C GLU A 199 -30.71 -17.32 38.21
N ALA A 200 -31.57 -17.64 37.24
CA ALA A 200 -32.53 -18.73 37.35
C ALA A 200 -31.84 -20.09 37.51
N LYS A 201 -30.77 -20.34 36.75
CA LYS A 201 -29.97 -21.55 36.83
C LYS A 201 -29.29 -21.71 38.20
N GLU A 202 -28.77 -20.62 38.77
CA GLU A 202 -28.20 -20.65 40.12
C GLU A 202 -29.24 -20.93 41.20
N ILE A 203 -30.42 -20.30 41.12
CA ILE A 203 -31.52 -20.55 42.06
C ILE A 203 -31.99 -22.01 41.97
N HIS A 204 -32.23 -22.51 40.76
CA HIS A 204 -32.65 -23.88 40.54
C HIS A 204 -31.60 -24.88 41.03
N LYS A 205 -30.32 -24.61 40.78
CA LYS A 205 -29.22 -25.45 41.27
C LYS A 205 -29.19 -25.51 42.80
N LYS A 206 -29.29 -24.36 43.48
CA LYS A 206 -29.34 -24.31 44.95
C LYS A 206 -30.54 -25.08 45.51
N ALA A 207 -31.73 -24.87 44.96
CA ALA A 207 -32.93 -25.59 45.38
C ALA A 207 -32.80 -27.10 45.16
N TRP A 208 -32.22 -27.51 44.02
CA TRP A 208 -31.97 -28.93 43.74
C TRP A 208 -30.96 -29.52 44.73
N ASP A 209 -29.86 -28.83 45.01
CA ASP A 209 -28.83 -29.25 45.97
C ASP A 209 -29.43 -29.40 47.39
N GLU A 210 -30.28 -28.46 47.82
CA GLU A 210 -31.01 -28.54 49.10
C GLU A 210 -31.97 -29.73 49.18
N VAL A 211 -32.72 -29.99 48.10
CA VAL A 211 -33.62 -31.16 48.01
C VAL A 211 -32.81 -32.46 48.03
N GLN A 212 -31.68 -32.52 47.31
CA GLN A 212 -30.81 -33.69 47.34
C GLN A 212 -30.22 -33.90 48.74
N ALA A 213 -29.76 -32.83 49.40
CA ALA A 213 -29.24 -32.92 50.77
C ALA A 213 -30.32 -33.39 51.75
N ALA A 214 -31.55 -32.85 51.68
CA ALA A 214 -32.66 -33.29 52.50
C ALA A 214 -33.06 -34.76 52.23
N ARG A 215 -33.13 -35.16 50.95
CA ARG A 215 -33.41 -36.56 50.57
C ARG A 215 -32.32 -37.50 51.06
N LYS A 216 -31.05 -37.08 50.98
CA LYS A 216 -29.92 -37.85 51.50
C LYS A 216 -30.03 -37.99 53.01
N LEU A 217 -30.31 -36.90 53.73
CA LEU A 217 -30.51 -36.91 55.18
C LEU A 217 -31.68 -37.81 55.60
N GLU A 218 -32.82 -37.76 54.90
CA GLU A 218 -33.97 -38.64 55.19
C GLU A 218 -33.66 -40.10 54.89
N LYS A 219 -32.93 -40.40 53.80
CA LYS A 219 -32.44 -41.75 53.52
C LYS A 219 -31.48 -42.23 54.61
N GLU A 220 -30.56 -41.39 55.08
CA GLU A 220 -29.62 -41.72 56.15
C GLU A 220 -30.37 -41.97 57.47
N LYS A 221 -31.37 -41.15 57.81
CA LYS A 221 -32.24 -41.39 58.98
C LYS A 221 -33.05 -42.69 58.86
N ALA A 222 -33.60 -42.97 57.68
CA ALA A 222 -34.38 -44.19 57.44
C ALA A 222 -33.50 -45.43 57.55
N LYS A 223 -32.29 -45.40 56.96
CA LYS A 223 -31.29 -46.47 57.10
C LYS A 223 -30.87 -46.63 58.56
N ALA A 224 -30.59 -45.54 59.28
CA ALA A 224 -30.26 -45.59 60.70
C ALA A 224 -31.38 -46.26 61.54
N ALA A 225 -32.64 -45.93 61.26
CA ALA A 225 -33.78 -46.50 61.96
C ALA A 225 -34.06 -47.96 61.57
N GLU A 226 -33.81 -48.34 60.32
CA GLU A 226 -33.88 -49.73 59.85
C GLU A 226 -32.79 -50.58 60.50
N THR A 227 -31.54 -50.12 60.44
CA THR A 227 -30.42 -50.79 61.13
C THR A 227 -30.63 -50.87 62.64
N PHE A 228 -31.18 -49.84 63.28
CA PHE A 228 -31.51 -49.94 64.70
C PHE A 228 -32.49 -51.09 64.98
N LYS A 229 -33.53 -51.25 64.16
CA LYS A 229 -34.51 -52.34 64.31
C LYS A 229 -33.92 -53.72 64.04
N GLU A 230 -32.91 -53.81 63.18
CA GLU A 230 -32.22 -55.07 62.91
C GLU A 230 -31.24 -55.45 64.04
N LEU A 231 -30.74 -54.47 64.80
CA LEU A 231 -29.80 -54.68 65.90
C LEU A 231 -30.48 -54.80 67.29
N ASP A 232 -31.74 -54.38 67.41
CA ASP A 232 -32.58 -54.52 68.62
C ASP A 232 -33.36 -55.85 68.52
N ASP A 233 -32.68 -56.96 68.80
CA ASP A 233 -33.17 -58.33 68.62
C ASP A 233 -34.26 -58.69 69.65
N ASP A 234 -34.22 -58.05 70.84
CA ASP A 234 -35.18 -58.31 71.92
C ASP A 234 -36.35 -57.30 71.99
N GLU A 235 -36.40 -56.35 71.06
CA GLU A 235 -37.40 -55.28 70.89
C GLU A 235 -37.61 -54.43 72.17
N ASP A 236 -36.57 -54.30 73.01
CA ASP A 236 -36.64 -53.53 74.25
C ASP A 236 -36.47 -52.01 74.02
N GLY A 237 -36.11 -51.61 72.80
CA GLY A 237 -35.90 -50.23 72.38
C GLY A 237 -34.51 -49.69 72.66
N PHE A 238 -33.56 -50.55 73.05
CA PHE A 238 -32.15 -50.24 73.27
C PHE A 238 -31.26 -51.26 72.55
N VAL A 239 -30.25 -50.78 71.81
CA VAL A 239 -29.21 -51.67 71.27
C VAL A 239 -28.12 -51.83 72.33
N SER A 240 -27.92 -53.05 72.80
CA SER A 240 -27.01 -53.43 73.88
C SER A 240 -25.73 -54.09 73.36
N ILE A 241 -24.68 -54.14 74.20
CA ILE A 241 -23.42 -54.83 73.88
C ILE A 241 -23.67 -56.29 73.45
N SER A 242 -24.63 -56.97 74.08
CA SER A 242 -24.90 -58.38 73.80
C SER A 242 -25.52 -58.60 72.41
N GLU A 243 -26.21 -57.61 71.87
CA GLU A 243 -26.79 -57.67 70.52
C GLU A 243 -25.76 -57.25 69.48
N ILE A 244 -24.92 -56.26 69.75
CA ILE A 244 -23.80 -55.94 68.84
C ILE A 244 -22.84 -57.15 68.65
N GLN A 245 -22.72 -58.00 69.67
CA GLN A 245 -21.93 -59.24 69.61
C GLN A 245 -22.52 -60.31 68.68
N THR A 246 -23.82 -60.27 68.35
CA THR A 246 -24.47 -61.23 67.45
C THR A 246 -24.29 -60.88 65.98
N HIS A 247 -23.72 -59.71 65.66
CA HIS A 247 -23.45 -59.23 64.31
C HIS A 247 -21.95 -59.19 63.99
N PRO A 248 -21.36 -60.28 63.44
CA PRO A 248 -19.96 -60.32 63.03
C PRO A 248 -19.56 -59.26 62.00
N GLU A 249 -20.53 -58.65 61.30
CA GLU A 249 -20.28 -57.57 60.32
C GLU A 249 -19.83 -56.26 60.97
N LEU A 250 -19.99 -56.11 62.28
CA LEU A 250 -19.55 -54.95 63.05
C LEU A 250 -18.14 -55.13 63.67
N ASP A 251 -17.50 -56.24 63.36
CA ASP A 251 -16.11 -56.54 63.73
C ASP A 251 -15.17 -55.46 63.15
N SER A 252 -14.42 -54.81 64.04
CA SER A 252 -13.55 -53.71 63.70
C SER A 252 -12.09 -54.13 63.49
N ASP A 253 -11.66 -55.28 64.00
CA ASP A 253 -10.29 -55.79 63.87
C ASP A 253 -10.16 -56.99 62.90
N GLY A 254 -11.29 -57.55 62.47
CA GLY A 254 -11.40 -58.56 61.41
C GLY A 254 -11.03 -59.97 61.86
N ASP A 255 -11.03 -60.24 63.17
CA ASP A 255 -10.74 -61.54 63.76
C ASP A 255 -11.93 -62.53 63.68
N GLY A 256 -13.10 -62.06 63.25
CA GLY A 256 -14.32 -62.82 63.04
C GLY A 256 -15.22 -62.93 64.27
N VAL A 257 -14.88 -62.29 65.40
CA VAL A 257 -15.70 -62.25 66.62
C VAL A 257 -15.76 -60.84 67.20
N VAL A 258 -16.96 -60.31 67.43
CA VAL A 258 -17.09 -59.00 68.08
C VAL A 258 -16.87 -59.17 69.59
N SER A 259 -15.77 -58.64 70.11
CA SER A 259 -15.46 -58.67 71.55
C SER A 259 -16.27 -57.64 72.35
N GLU A 260 -16.39 -57.81 73.68
CA GLU A 260 -17.14 -56.88 74.56
C GLU A 260 -16.62 -55.43 74.47
N GLN A 261 -15.30 -55.27 74.29
CA GLN A 261 -14.63 -53.97 74.18
C GLN A 261 -14.87 -53.31 72.82
N GLU A 262 -15.02 -54.12 71.77
CA GLU A 262 -15.35 -53.63 70.44
C GLU A 262 -16.82 -53.23 70.34
N ALA A 263 -17.72 -54.02 70.90
CA ALA A 263 -19.13 -53.66 71.02
C ALA A 263 -19.32 -52.37 71.82
N GLU A 264 -18.60 -52.19 72.93
CA GLU A 264 -18.61 -50.95 73.70
C GLU A 264 -18.02 -49.77 72.91
N SER A 265 -16.96 -49.98 72.11
CA SER A 265 -16.39 -48.96 71.24
C SER A 265 -17.33 -48.58 70.09
N VAL A 266 -18.06 -49.54 69.53
CA VAL A 266 -19.06 -49.34 68.47
C VAL A 266 -20.24 -48.52 69.00
N LEU A 267 -20.66 -48.75 70.25
CA LEU A 267 -21.70 -47.98 70.95
C LEU A 267 -21.20 -46.67 71.61
N GLY A 268 -20.00 -46.20 71.25
CA GLY A 268 -19.47 -44.90 71.72
C GLY A 268 -19.11 -44.88 73.21
N GLY A 269 -18.80 -46.03 73.81
CA GLY A 269 -18.39 -46.17 75.21
C GLY A 269 -19.54 -46.35 76.21
N VAL A 270 -20.75 -46.63 75.72
CA VAL A 270 -21.95 -46.86 76.55
C VAL A 270 -22.43 -48.29 76.34
N ARG A 271 -22.96 -48.92 77.40
CA ARG A 271 -23.38 -50.33 77.37
C ARG A 271 -24.65 -50.60 76.58
N GLN A 272 -25.48 -49.57 76.41
CA GLN A 272 -26.78 -49.61 75.75
C GLN A 272 -27.06 -48.21 75.20
N VAL A 273 -27.65 -48.11 74.02
CA VAL A 273 -28.04 -46.82 73.41
C VAL A 273 -29.48 -46.87 72.91
N ASP A 274 -30.23 -45.80 73.17
CA ASP A 274 -31.60 -45.65 72.68
C ASP A 274 -31.62 -45.21 71.21
N VAL A 275 -32.78 -45.34 70.57
CA VAL A 275 -33.02 -44.99 69.15
C VAL A 275 -32.47 -43.61 68.76
N THR A 276 -32.56 -42.61 69.64
CA THR A 276 -32.12 -41.24 69.33
C THR A 276 -30.61 -41.08 69.43
N SER A 277 -29.99 -41.63 70.48
CA SER A 277 -28.54 -41.62 70.63
C SER A 277 -27.85 -42.48 69.59
N PHE A 278 -28.47 -43.60 69.17
CA PHE A 278 -27.95 -44.44 68.10
C PHE A 278 -27.90 -43.68 66.78
N ARG A 279 -28.99 -43.02 66.37
CA ARG A 279 -29.03 -42.24 65.13
C ARG A 279 -28.03 -41.08 65.09
N ASP A 280 -27.90 -40.35 66.20
CA ASP A 280 -27.17 -39.07 66.21
C ASP A 280 -25.66 -39.23 66.54
N ALA A 281 -25.28 -40.26 67.31
CA ALA A 281 -23.89 -40.45 67.75
C ALA A 281 -23.22 -41.73 67.22
N ILE A 282 -23.98 -42.78 66.90
CA ILE A 282 -23.44 -44.13 66.62
C ILE A 282 -23.51 -44.48 65.13
N TRP A 283 -24.63 -44.16 64.49
CA TRP A 283 -24.90 -44.45 63.08
C TRP A 283 -23.79 -43.97 62.15
N ALA A 284 -23.23 -42.78 62.36
CA ALA A 284 -22.19 -42.22 61.50
C ALA A 284 -20.91 -43.09 61.45
N GLY A 285 -20.60 -43.82 62.54
CA GLY A 285 -19.45 -44.73 62.62
C GLY A 285 -19.74 -46.16 62.16
N ILE A 286 -21.02 -46.54 62.11
CA ILE A 286 -21.49 -47.89 61.75
C ILE A 286 -21.98 -47.98 60.30
N GLN A 287 -22.58 -46.94 59.75
CA GLN A 287 -23.29 -46.96 58.45
C GLN A 287 -22.47 -47.46 57.25
N ASP A 288 -21.15 -47.27 57.25
CA ASP A 288 -20.27 -47.73 56.18
C ASP A 288 -19.83 -49.19 56.37
N LYS A 289 -19.86 -49.69 57.62
CA LYS A 289 -19.49 -51.05 58.01
C LYS A 289 -20.68 -52.00 57.95
N TYR A 290 -21.86 -51.52 58.33
CA TYR A 290 -23.10 -52.29 58.35
C TYR A 290 -23.83 -52.16 57.02
N LYS A 291 -23.83 -53.24 56.22
CA LYS A 291 -24.61 -53.33 54.98
C LYS A 291 -25.74 -54.32 55.17
N SER A 292 -26.98 -53.85 55.26
CA SER A 292 -28.14 -54.73 55.27
C SER A 292 -28.21 -55.57 53.97
N GLU A 293 -28.62 -56.83 54.07
CA GLU A 293 -28.74 -57.79 52.95
C GLU A 293 -29.80 -57.37 51.89
N ALA A 294 -30.52 -56.26 52.07
CA ALA A 294 -31.63 -55.82 51.22
C ALA A 294 -31.31 -54.66 50.24
N ALA A 295 -30.04 -54.39 49.92
CA ALA A 295 -29.67 -53.34 48.97
C ALA A 295 -29.77 -53.79 47.49
N VAL A 296 -30.98 -53.90 46.95
CA VAL A 296 -31.21 -53.76 45.49
C VAL A 296 -31.70 -52.34 45.22
N GLU A 297 -30.77 -51.40 45.07
CA GLU A 297 -31.08 -50.05 44.57
C GLU A 297 -31.32 -50.10 43.05
N ILE A 298 -32.59 -50.07 42.63
CA ILE A 298 -32.97 -49.60 41.29
C ILE A 298 -33.01 -48.07 41.37
N PRO A 299 -32.20 -47.33 40.58
CA PRO A 299 -32.38 -45.89 40.47
C PRO A 299 -33.60 -45.60 39.58
N THR A 300 -34.78 -45.39 40.19
CA THR A 300 -35.86 -44.70 39.51
C THR A 300 -35.56 -43.21 39.50
N LEU A 301 -35.17 -42.73 38.32
CA LEU A 301 -35.12 -41.32 37.98
C LEU A 301 -36.54 -40.74 38.17
N PRO A 302 -36.74 -39.63 38.91
CA PRO A 302 -38.02 -38.95 38.89
C PRO A 302 -38.26 -38.37 37.50
N GLU A 303 -39.31 -38.83 36.83
CA GLU A 303 -39.87 -38.18 35.64
C GLU A 303 -40.31 -36.77 36.05
N ILE A 304 -39.69 -35.76 35.44
CA ILE A 304 -40.16 -34.38 35.49
C ILE A 304 -41.48 -34.36 34.71
N PRO A 305 -42.59 -33.84 35.27
CA PRO A 305 -43.82 -33.65 34.50
C PRO A 305 -43.52 -32.71 33.34
N ALA A 306 -43.65 -33.22 32.11
CA ALA A 306 -43.67 -32.39 30.92
C ALA A 306 -44.94 -31.54 30.98
N GLU A 307 -44.83 -30.29 31.44
CA GLU A 307 -45.84 -29.29 31.12
C GLU A 307 -45.77 -28.99 29.62
N GLU A 308 -46.90 -29.19 28.96
CA GLU A 308 -47.16 -28.77 27.60
C GLU A 308 -46.99 -27.25 27.50
N VAL A 309 -45.96 -26.80 26.79
CA VAL A 309 -45.92 -25.45 26.22
C VAL A 309 -46.20 -25.59 24.74
N GLU A 310 -47.47 -25.34 24.39
CA GLU A 310 -47.91 -25.10 23.03
C GLU A 310 -47.26 -23.79 22.56
N ASP A 311 -46.30 -23.84 21.63
CA ASP A 311 -46.01 -22.69 20.78
C ASP A 311 -45.62 -23.14 19.38
N GLY A 312 -46.36 -22.62 18.40
CA GLY A 312 -46.17 -22.92 16.99
C GLY A 312 -45.09 -22.03 16.41
N HIS A 313 -44.02 -22.62 15.88
CA HIS A 313 -43.29 -21.98 14.79
C HIS A 313 -42.68 -22.98 13.81
N SER A 314 -43.07 -22.80 12.56
CA SER A 314 -42.57 -23.42 11.34
C SER A 314 -41.05 -23.37 11.22
N THR A 315 -40.46 -24.53 10.90
CA THR A 315 -39.07 -24.68 10.46
C THR A 315 -38.79 -23.95 9.14
N PRO A 316 -37.69 -23.18 9.04
CA PRO A 316 -37.02 -22.95 7.77
C PRO A 316 -35.84 -23.92 7.61
N HIS A 317 -35.84 -24.54 6.44
CA HIS A 317 -34.79 -25.35 5.82
C HIS A 317 -33.36 -24.99 6.26
N ARG A 318 -32.65 -25.97 6.84
CA ARG A 318 -31.18 -25.98 6.95
C ARG A 318 -30.63 -26.33 5.57
N GLU A 319 -30.14 -25.35 4.83
CA GLU A 319 -29.40 -25.61 3.60
C GLU A 319 -28.00 -26.16 3.94
N GLU A 320 -27.75 -27.29 3.30
CA GLU A 320 -26.53 -28.08 3.31
C GLU A 320 -25.54 -27.40 2.36
N TRP A 321 -24.45 -26.85 2.92
CA TRP A 321 -23.38 -26.26 2.13
C TRP A 321 -22.62 -27.36 1.40
N LYS A 322 -22.81 -27.43 0.08
CA LYS A 322 -21.92 -28.17 -0.83
C LYS A 322 -20.55 -27.49 -0.84
N LYS A 323 -19.52 -28.27 -0.54
CA LYS A 323 -18.13 -27.98 -0.92
C LYS A 323 -18.04 -28.14 -2.44
N ASP A 324 -17.68 -27.06 -3.13
CA ASP A 324 -17.05 -27.16 -4.44
C ASP A 324 -15.59 -26.76 -4.28
N ASP A 325 -14.73 -27.74 -4.50
CA ASP A 325 -13.29 -27.57 -4.66
C ASP A 325 -13.02 -26.78 -5.94
N ARG A 326 -12.26 -25.70 -5.84
CA ARG A 326 -11.47 -25.20 -6.96
C ARG A 326 -10.21 -24.51 -6.43
N ASP A 327 -9.10 -25.20 -6.66
CA ASP A 327 -7.74 -24.74 -6.49
C ASP A 327 -7.50 -23.47 -7.29
N GLU A 328 -6.86 -22.48 -6.68
CA GLU A 328 -5.98 -21.54 -7.37
C GLU A 328 -4.90 -21.10 -6.37
N ASP A 329 -3.67 -21.46 -6.71
CA ASP A 329 -2.47 -21.42 -5.88
C ASP A 329 -2.09 -20.00 -5.42
N ASP A 330 -1.74 -19.91 -4.15
CA ASP A 330 -0.95 -18.83 -3.55
C ASP A 330 0.48 -18.82 -4.14
N ASP A 331 0.95 -17.67 -4.62
CA ASP A 331 2.38 -17.34 -4.60
C ASP A 331 2.56 -16.00 -3.88
N ASP A 332 3.06 -16.13 -2.66
CA ASP A 332 3.46 -15.09 -1.73
C ASP A 332 4.76 -14.42 -2.18
N GLY A 333 4.81 -13.10 -2.07
CA GLY A 333 5.94 -12.29 -2.50
C GLY A 333 5.97 -10.96 -1.77
N GLY A 334 6.13 -11.02 -0.45
CA GLY A 334 6.35 -9.86 0.41
C GLY A 334 7.43 -8.89 -0.11
N GLY A 335 7.14 -7.60 0.02
CA GLY A 335 8.02 -6.51 -0.37
C GLY A 335 7.75 -5.29 0.50
N GLU A 336 8.54 -5.23 1.57
CA GLU A 336 8.89 -4.12 2.47
C GLU A 336 8.20 -2.76 2.23
N GLU A 337 7.38 -2.37 3.21
CA GLU A 337 6.88 -1.01 3.41
C GLU A 337 8.06 -0.08 3.70
N HIS A 338 8.28 0.88 2.80
CA HIS A 338 9.05 2.07 3.11
C HIS A 338 8.07 3.24 3.06
N ASP A 339 7.55 3.60 4.24
CA ASP A 339 6.84 4.84 4.46
C ASP A 339 7.83 5.99 4.23
N ASP A 340 7.50 6.87 3.29
CA ASP A 340 8.06 8.22 3.21
C ASP A 340 6.87 9.17 3.10
N ASP A 341 6.37 9.56 4.28
CA ASP A 341 5.40 10.63 4.48
C ASP A 341 6.08 11.95 4.13
N GLY A 342 5.97 12.35 2.87
CA GLY A 342 6.24 13.70 2.38
C GLY A 342 4.94 14.37 1.97
N ASP A 343 4.22 14.92 2.96
CA ASP A 343 3.20 15.95 2.74
C ASP A 343 3.90 17.19 2.15
N GLU A 344 3.82 17.36 0.83
CA GLU A 344 4.00 18.66 0.21
C GLU A 344 2.77 18.94 -0.67
N ASP A 345 1.89 19.76 -0.11
CA ASP A 345 0.87 20.51 -0.82
C ASP A 345 1.56 21.40 -1.87
N GLU A 346 1.67 20.95 -3.13
CA GLU A 346 2.00 21.83 -4.24
C GLU A 346 0.72 22.30 -4.93
N GLU A 347 0.37 23.55 -4.59
CA GLU A 347 -0.61 24.36 -5.28
C GLU A 347 -0.28 24.49 -6.77
N GLU A 348 -1.32 24.46 -7.59
CA GLU A 348 -1.26 24.73 -9.02
C GLU A 348 -0.79 26.17 -9.29
N GLU A 349 0.34 26.36 -9.98
CA GLU A 349 0.60 27.58 -10.74
C GLU A 349 0.67 27.31 -12.24
N GLU A 350 -0.24 27.95 -12.97
CA GLU A 350 -0.19 28.15 -14.41
C GLU A 350 0.98 29.10 -14.78
N GLY A 351 1.78 28.68 -15.76
CA GLY A 351 2.37 29.60 -16.74
C GLY A 351 3.74 30.20 -16.40
N GLY A 352 4.77 29.75 -17.12
CA GLY A 352 6.06 30.43 -17.19
C GLY A 352 7.07 29.70 -18.06
N GLU A 353 7.17 30.09 -19.34
CA GLU A 353 8.36 29.80 -20.16
C GLU A 353 9.55 30.54 -19.56
N GLU A 354 10.51 29.83 -18.95
CA GLU A 354 11.85 30.39 -18.72
C GLU A 354 12.96 29.40 -19.10
N ASP A 355 13.81 29.89 -19.99
CA ASP A 355 15.04 29.34 -20.55
C ASP A 355 16.12 29.23 -19.46
N TYR A 356 16.68 28.04 -19.23
CA TYR A 356 17.89 27.88 -18.40
C TYR A 356 18.92 26.96 -19.03
N LYS A 357 19.96 27.59 -19.58
CA LYS A 357 21.26 26.99 -19.90
C LYS A 357 22.12 26.82 -18.64
N HIS A 358 22.62 25.60 -18.48
CA HIS A 358 23.91 25.16 -17.92
C HIS A 358 24.33 25.56 -16.49
N HIS A 359 24.48 24.54 -15.62
CA HIS A 359 25.76 24.27 -14.95
C HIS A 359 25.84 22.81 -14.46
N VAL A 360 26.65 21.99 -15.16
CA VAL A 360 27.05 20.66 -14.67
C VAL A 360 28.04 20.87 -13.54
N THR A 361 27.60 20.70 -12.30
CA THR A 361 28.50 20.42 -11.18
C THR A 361 28.24 18.99 -10.71
N ARG A 362 29.18 18.09 -11.07
CA ARG A 362 29.28 16.76 -10.47
C ARG A 362 29.56 16.93 -8.98
N LYS A 363 28.59 16.63 -8.11
CA LYS A 363 28.88 16.15 -6.75
C LYS A 363 27.88 15.07 -6.35
N ASN A 364 28.46 13.92 -6.04
CA ASN A 364 27.94 12.76 -5.30
C ASN A 364 26.77 12.00 -5.92
N SER A 365 27.11 11.16 -6.90
CA SER A 365 26.34 9.98 -7.25
C SER A 365 26.32 8.98 -6.09
N ASP A 366 25.13 8.74 -5.55
CA ASP A 366 24.81 7.59 -4.72
C ASP A 366 25.15 6.30 -5.50
N PRO A 367 26.00 5.38 -4.98
CA PRO A 367 26.53 4.25 -5.77
C PRO A 367 25.49 3.18 -6.17
N ASN A 368 24.20 3.36 -5.84
CA ASN A 368 23.16 2.36 -6.07
C ASN A 368 22.10 2.72 -7.12
N ILE A 369 22.20 3.89 -7.78
CA ILE A 369 21.26 4.26 -8.85
C ILE A 369 21.78 3.73 -10.18
N LYS A 370 21.16 2.65 -10.67
CA LYS A 370 21.46 2.13 -12.01
C LYS A 370 20.99 3.13 -13.09
N PRO A 371 21.76 3.34 -14.17
CA PRO A 371 21.37 4.24 -15.25
C PRO A 371 20.08 3.79 -15.94
N TRP A 372 19.27 4.77 -16.33
CA TRP A 372 17.99 4.59 -17.03
C TRP A 372 18.21 3.88 -18.37
N ASP A 373 17.56 2.73 -18.57
CA ASP A 373 17.66 1.92 -19.80
C ASP A 373 16.38 2.05 -20.65
N PRO A 374 16.42 2.72 -21.82
CA PRO A 374 15.28 2.87 -22.72
C PRO A 374 14.73 1.54 -23.27
N LEU A 375 15.49 0.44 -23.20
CA LEU A 375 15.11 -0.85 -23.77
C LEU A 375 14.15 -1.65 -22.86
N ARG A 376 14.00 -1.30 -21.57
CA ARG A 376 13.09 -1.98 -20.66
C ARG A 376 11.60 -1.82 -21.02
N ILE A 377 11.25 -0.74 -21.72
CA ILE A 377 9.88 -0.47 -22.19
C ILE A 377 9.47 -1.43 -23.33
N LEU A 378 10.41 -1.93 -24.12
CA LEU A 378 10.11 -2.85 -25.23
C LEU A 378 9.77 -4.27 -24.76
N LEU A 379 10.20 -4.67 -23.56
CA LEU A 379 9.92 -6.01 -23.03
C LEU A 379 8.51 -6.17 -22.46
N VAL A 380 7.90 -5.08 -21.96
CA VAL A 380 6.52 -5.10 -21.45
C VAL A 380 5.49 -5.28 -22.59
N ARG A 381 5.82 -4.85 -23.81
CA ARG A 381 4.96 -5.04 -25.00
C ARG A 381 4.97 -6.46 -25.61
N ARG A 382 5.79 -7.39 -25.11
CA ARG A 382 5.84 -8.78 -25.62
C ARG A 382 5.11 -9.80 -24.75
N ALA A 383 4.48 -9.36 -23.66
CA ALA A 383 3.79 -10.24 -22.71
C ALA A 383 2.27 -10.00 -22.62
N GLN A 384 1.66 -9.39 -23.65
CA GLN A 384 0.20 -9.28 -23.80
C GLN A 384 -0.25 -9.91 -25.11
#